data_AF-A0A7V0S391-F1
#
_entry.id   AF-A0A7V0S391-F1
#
_cell.length_a   1.000
_cell.length_b   1.000
_cell.length_c   1.000
_cell.angle_alpha   90.00
_cell.angle_beta   90.00
_cell.angle_gamma   90.00
#
_symmetry.space_group_name_H-M   'P 1'
#
loop_
_entity.id
_entity.type
_entity.pdbx_description
1 polymer ?
#
loop_
_entity_poly.entity_id
_entity_poly.type
_entity_poly.pdbx_seq_one_letter_code
_entity_poly.pdbx_strand_id
1 'polypeptide(L)'
;MKIAIASGKGGTGKTTLSTNLAAFLSEKEPVVLADLDVEEPNSGLFIHGELTHREDKYKMVPEWKSDTCTLCGICRDVCNFHAIVQLADEIMIFPQLCHSCYA
;
A
#
# COMPACT_ATOMS: atom_id res chain seq x y z
N MET A 1 12.89 13.71 17.33
CA MET A 1 11.91 14.40 16.44
C MET A 1 11.28 13.36 15.51
N LYS A 2 10.07 13.59 14.97
CA LYS A 2 9.46 12.72 13.94
C LYS A 2 8.99 13.57 12.76
N ILE A 3 9.40 13.23 11.54
CA ILE A 3 9.05 13.93 10.31
C ILE A 3 8.42 12.92 9.36
N ALA A 4 7.27 13.27 8.78
CA ALA A 4 6.59 12.45 7.77
C ALA A 4 6.57 13.21 6.44
N ILE A 5 7.03 12.56 5.37
CA ILE A 5 6.98 13.09 4.00
C ILE A 5 5.91 12.30 3.24
N ALA A 6 4.78 12.95 2.94
CA ALA A 6 3.63 12.32 2.29
C ALA A 6 3.15 13.14 1.09
N SER A 7 2.57 12.45 0.10
CA SER A 7 1.98 13.05 -1.11
C SER A 7 0.96 12.09 -1.71
N GLY A 8 -0.13 12.63 -2.25
CA GLY A 8 -1.23 11.86 -2.83
C GLY A 8 -0.98 11.34 -4.26
N LYS A 9 0.19 11.57 -4.85
CA LYS A 9 0.54 11.08 -6.20
C LYS A 9 1.91 10.38 -6.20
N GLY A 10 2.07 9.43 -7.12
CA GLY A 10 3.37 8.86 -7.48
C GLY A 10 4.24 9.89 -8.19
N GLY A 11 5.57 9.75 -8.09
CA GLY A 11 6.52 10.60 -8.82
C GLY A 11 6.73 12.02 -8.28
N THR A 12 6.16 12.40 -7.13
CA THR A 12 6.30 13.76 -6.57
C THR A 12 7.61 14.00 -5.79
N GLY A 13 8.60 13.11 -5.91
CA GLY A 13 9.89 13.24 -5.23
C GLY A 13 9.92 12.91 -3.74
N LYS A 14 8.92 12.17 -3.20
CA LYS A 14 8.86 11.78 -1.77
C LYS A 14 10.15 11.09 -1.31
N THR A 15 10.57 10.05 -2.04
CA THR A 15 11.78 9.28 -1.73
C THR A 15 13.02 10.16 -1.80
N THR A 16 13.16 10.97 -2.85
CA THR A 16 14.28 11.90 -3.03
C THR A 16 14.42 12.86 -1.85
N LEU A 17 13.33 13.49 -1.41
CA LEU A 17 13.36 14.39 -0.27
C LEU A 17 13.66 13.64 1.03
N SER A 18 13.05 12.48 1.24
CA SER A 18 13.20 11.70 2.48
C SER A 18 14.63 11.19 2.66
N THR A 19 15.26 10.66 1.62
CA THR A 19 16.62 10.12 1.69
C THR A 19 17.66 11.22 1.89
N ASN A 20 17.54 12.35 1.18
CA ASN A 20 18.46 13.49 1.35
C ASN A 20 18.29 14.16 2.72
N LEU A 21 17.06 14.30 3.22
CA LEU A 21 16.82 14.84 4.56
C LEU A 21 17.39 13.91 5.65
N ALA A 22 17.20 12.60 5.51
CA ALA A 22 17.77 11.62 6.44
C ALA A 22 19.29 11.66 6.44
N ALA A 23 19.92 11.71 5.25
CA ALA A 23 21.37 11.84 5.12
C ALA A 23 21.89 13.11 5.82
N PHE A 24 21.30 14.27 5.54
CA PHE A 24 21.69 15.53 6.17
C PHE A 24 21.54 15.53 7.70
N LEU A 25 20.43 14.99 8.22
CA LEU A 25 20.22 14.91 9.66
C LEU A 25 21.18 13.92 10.34
N SER A 26 21.55 12.85 9.66
CA SER A 26 22.46 11.82 10.19
C SER A 26 23.88 12.34 10.47
N GLU A 27 24.26 13.47 9.88
CA GLU A 27 25.53 14.15 10.18
C GLU A 27 25.56 14.76 11.59
N LYS A 28 24.40 14.98 12.22
CA LYS A 28 24.26 15.70 13.49
C LYS A 28 23.71 14.85 14.62
N GLU A 29 22.83 13.90 14.29
CA GLU A 29 22.18 13.04 15.28
C GLU A 29 21.88 11.65 14.69
N PRO A 30 21.70 10.61 15.53
CA PRO A 30 21.24 9.31 15.07
C PRO A 30 19.86 9.41 14.39
N VAL A 31 19.74 8.89 13.16
CA VAL A 31 18.51 8.94 12.37
C VAL A 31 18.04 7.52 12.03
N VAL A 32 16.73 7.31 12.16
CA VAL A 32 16.05 6.13 11.59
C VAL A 32 15.23 6.60 10.39
N LEU A 33 15.53 6.05 9.21
CA LEU A 33 14.73 6.21 8.00
C LEU A 33 13.79 5.01 7.88
N ALA A 34 12.48 5.28 7.82
CA ALA A 34 11.47 4.26 7.59
C ALA A 34 10.79 4.53 6.24
N ASP A 35 10.87 3.56 5.33
CA ASP A 35 10.12 3.59 4.08
C ASP A 35 8.78 2.87 4.29
N LEU A 36 7.69 3.65 4.24
CA LEU A 36 6.33 3.16 4.45
C LEU A 36 5.53 3.11 3.14
N ASP A 37 6.21 3.19 2.00
CA ASP A 37 5.57 2.92 0.71
C ASP A 37 5.40 1.40 0.53
N VAL A 38 4.15 0.95 0.52
CA VAL A 38 3.81 -0.48 0.40
C VAL A 38 4.01 -0.98 -1.03
N GLU A 39 3.81 -0.10 -2.02
CA GLU A 39 3.85 -0.48 -3.43
C GLU A 39 5.28 -0.46 -3.96
N GLU A 40 6.06 0.58 -3.65
CA GLU A 40 7.40 0.78 -4.20
C GLU A 40 8.39 1.38 -3.18
N PRO A 41 8.81 0.63 -2.15
CA PRO A 41 9.80 1.11 -1.18
C PRO A 41 11.19 1.21 -1.84
N ASN A 42 11.71 2.43 -1.95
CA ASN A 42 12.91 2.76 -2.75
C ASN A 42 14.05 3.38 -1.94
N SER A 43 13.86 3.65 -0.65
CA SER A 43 14.87 4.31 0.18
C SER A 43 16.20 3.53 0.24
N GLY A 44 16.13 2.20 0.26
CA GLY A 44 17.30 1.31 0.28
C GLY A 44 18.16 1.34 -1.00
N LEU A 45 17.65 1.93 -2.09
CA LEU A 45 18.45 2.17 -3.30
C LEU A 45 19.47 3.30 -3.12
N PHE A 46 19.24 4.20 -2.17
CA PHE A 46 20.05 5.42 -1.96
C PHE A 46 20.84 5.40 -0.66
N ILE A 47 20.30 4.78 0.40
CA ILE A 47 20.90 4.75 1.72
C ILE A 47 21.20 3.29 2.08
N HIS A 48 22.47 2.98 2.31
CA HIS A 48 22.90 1.72 2.91
C HIS A 48 22.99 1.90 4.42
N GLY A 49 22.09 1.27 5.15
CA GLY A 49 22.08 1.27 6.61
C GLY A 49 21.83 -0.13 7.16
N GLU A 50 22.03 -0.30 8.46
CA GLU A 50 21.69 -1.54 9.13
C GLU A 50 20.18 -1.63 9.35
N LEU A 51 19.58 -2.75 8.95
CA LEU A 51 18.16 -3.02 9.22
C LEU A 51 17.97 -3.21 10.73
N THR A 52 17.38 -2.21 11.38
CA THR A 52 17.13 -2.25 12.83
C THR A 52 15.84 -2.98 13.19
N HIS A 53 14.84 -2.97 12.29
CA HIS A 53 13.54 -3.58 12.52
C HIS A 53 12.82 -3.86 11.20
N ARG A 54 12.11 -4.99 11.13
CA ARG A 54 11.18 -5.33 10.06
C ARG A 54 9.96 -6.01 10.66
N GLU A 55 8.80 -5.58 10.19
CA GLU A 55 7.53 -6.20 10.54
C GLU A 55 6.64 -6.23 9.31
N ASP A 56 6.12 -7.41 8.98
CA ASP A 56 5.13 -7.54 7.91
C ASP A 56 3.76 -7.11 8.45
N LYS A 57 3.08 -6.22 7.71
CA LYS A 57 1.72 -5.77 8.01
C LYS A 57 0.75 -6.32 6.98
N TYR A 58 -0.41 -6.76 7.47
CA TYR A 58 -1.47 -7.33 6.65
C TYR A 58 -2.71 -6.44 6.67
N LYS A 59 -3.40 -6.36 5.54
CA LYS A 59 -4.71 -5.71 5.43
C LYS A 59 -5.79 -6.78 5.20
N MET A 60 -6.98 -6.58 5.74
CA MET A 60 -8.10 -7.49 5.50
C MET A 60 -8.57 -7.36 4.05
N VAL A 61 -8.63 -8.47 3.31
CA VAL A 61 -9.20 -8.52 1.97
C VAL A 61 -10.35 -9.53 2.01
N PRO A 62 -11.56 -9.17 1.57
CA PRO A 62 -12.69 -10.10 1.56
C PRO A 62 -12.41 -11.28 0.61
N GLU A 63 -12.76 -12.48 1.06
CA GLU A 63 -12.68 -13.70 0.27
C GLU A 63 -14.04 -14.01 -0.36
N TRP A 64 -14.04 -14.37 -1.64
CA TRP A 64 -15.26 -14.78 -2.35
C TRP A 64 -15.42 -16.29 -2.32
N LYS A 65 -16.60 -16.74 -1.85
CA LYS A 65 -17.00 -18.14 -1.80
C LYS A 65 -17.91 -18.48 -2.97
N SER A 66 -17.31 -18.96 -4.06
CA SER A 66 -18.01 -19.23 -5.32
C SER A 66 -19.07 -20.33 -5.20
N ASP A 67 -18.85 -21.31 -4.33
CA ASP A 67 -19.75 -22.42 -4.02
C ASP A 67 -21.09 -22.00 -3.42
N THR A 68 -21.13 -20.84 -2.74
CA THR A 68 -22.34 -20.28 -2.11
C THR A 68 -22.92 -19.09 -2.88
N CYS A 69 -22.32 -18.73 -4.02
CA CYS A 69 -22.70 -17.55 -4.76
C CYS A 69 -24.03 -17.75 -5.50
N THR A 70 -25.00 -16.87 -5.25
CA THR A 70 -26.30 -16.87 -5.92
C THR A 70 -26.39 -15.83 -7.04
N LEU A 71 -25.26 -15.26 -7.47
CA LEU A 71 -25.19 -14.19 -8.48
C LEU A 71 -26.06 -12.96 -8.16
N CYS A 72 -26.24 -12.63 -6.87
CA CYS A 72 -27.13 -11.55 -6.43
C CYS A 72 -26.64 -10.13 -6.78
N GLY A 73 -25.37 -9.96 -7.16
CA GLY A 73 -24.78 -8.68 -7.56
C GLY A 73 -24.43 -7.71 -6.43
N ILE A 74 -24.85 -7.96 -5.19
CA ILE A 74 -24.61 -7.06 -4.04
C ILE A 74 -23.12 -6.74 -3.88
N CYS A 75 -22.24 -7.73 -4.00
CA CYS A 75 -20.79 -7.54 -3.87
C CYS A 75 -20.20 -6.58 -4.91
N ARG A 76 -20.76 -6.54 -6.13
CA ARG A 76 -20.37 -5.58 -7.16
C ARG A 76 -20.84 -4.17 -6.78
N ASP A 77 -22.08 -4.05 -6.32
CA ASP A 77 -22.71 -2.76 -6.06
C ASP A 77 -22.07 -2.01 -4.87
N VAL A 78 -21.57 -2.75 -3.86
CA VAL A 78 -20.85 -2.15 -2.72
C VAL A 78 -19.37 -1.88 -3.00
N CYS A 79 -18.82 -2.37 -4.11
CA CYS A 79 -17.38 -2.28 -4.36
C CYS A 79 -16.94 -0.87 -4.79
N ASN A 80 -16.46 -0.06 -3.84
CA ASN A 80 -15.99 1.31 -4.08
C ASN A 80 -14.87 1.45 -5.13
N PHE A 81 -14.11 0.38 -5.36
CA PHE A 81 -12.92 0.38 -6.23
C PHE A 81 -13.10 -0.46 -7.49
N HIS A 82 -14.33 -0.94 -7.76
CA HIS A 82 -14.66 -1.76 -8.93
C HIS A 82 -13.75 -2.98 -9.11
N ALA A 83 -13.31 -3.57 -8.00
CA ALA A 83 -12.50 -4.79 -7.98
C ALA A 83 -13.32 -6.06 -8.30
N ILE A 84 -14.65 -5.95 -8.38
CA ILE A 84 -15.57 -7.06 -8.65
C ILE A 84 -16.41 -6.67 -9.86
N VAL A 85 -16.43 -7.53 -10.87
CA VAL A 85 -17.21 -7.37 -12.09
C VAL A 85 -18.13 -8.58 -12.25
N GLN A 86 -19.40 -8.33 -12.55
CA GLN A 86 -20.37 -9.38 -12.88
C GLN A 86 -20.73 -9.29 -14.36
N LEU A 87 -20.51 -10.38 -15.09
CA LEU A 87 -20.85 -10.54 -16.50
C LEU A 87 -21.85 -11.69 -16.62
N ALA A 88 -23.15 -11.36 -16.77
CA ALA A 88 -24.23 -12.33 -16.79
C ALA A 88 -24.17 -13.32 -15.61
N ASP A 89 -23.75 -14.55 -15.87
CA ASP A 89 -23.62 -15.67 -14.94
C ASP A 89 -22.20 -15.88 -14.37
N GLU A 90 -21.27 -14.98 -14.67
CA GLU A 90 -19.89 -15.02 -14.21
C GLU A 90 -19.56 -13.84 -13.28
N ILE A 91 -18.77 -14.12 -12.24
CA ILE A 91 -18.14 -13.10 -11.38
C ILE A 91 -16.63 -13.16 -11.57
N MET A 92 -16.05 -12.00 -11.89
CA MET A 92 -14.61 -11.79 -11.97
C MET A 92 -14.16 -10.91 -10.81
N ILE A 93 -13.08 -11.32 -10.15
CA ILE A 93 -12.48 -10.59 -9.04
C ILE A 93 -11.05 -10.20 -9.43
N PHE A 94 -10.71 -8.95 -9.18
CA PHE A 94 -9.40 -8.35 -9.40
C PHE A 94 -8.81 -7.95 -8.05
N PRO A 95 -8.14 -8.87 -7.32
CA PRO A 95 -7.62 -8.60 -5.97
C PRO A 95 -6.69 -7.38 -5.91
N GLN A 96 -5.94 -7.12 -6.98
CA GLN A 96 -5.04 -5.98 -7.11
C GLN A 96 -5.75 -4.62 -7.09
N LEU A 97 -7.04 -4.57 -7.42
CA LEU A 97 -7.87 -3.36 -7.33
C LEU A 97 -8.57 -3.23 -5.97
N CYS A 98 -8.43 -4.21 -5.07
CA CYS A 98 -9.04 -4.15 -3.76
C CYS A 98 -8.22 -3.29 -2.79
N HIS A 99 -8.81 -2.18 -2.35
CA HIS A 99 -8.20 -1.27 -1.36
C HIS A 99 -8.65 -1.54 0.08
N SER A 100 -9.22 -2.71 0.38
CA SER A 100 -9.59 -3.11 1.75
C SER A 100 -10.46 -2.08 2.48
N CYS A 101 -11.47 -1.56 1.78
CA CYS A 101 -12.27 -0.44 2.26
C CYS A 101 -13.44 -0.81 3.20
N TYR A 102 -13.58 -2.09 3.55
CA TYR A 102 -14.64 -2.61 4.43
C TYR A 102 -16.07 -2.26 3.98
N ALA A 103 -16.26 -2.08 2.67
CA ALA A 103 -17.58 -1.92 2.06
C ALA A 103 -18.37 -3.24 2.04
#